data_AF-A0A365XUS2-F1
#
_entry.id   AF-A0A365XUS2-F1
#
_cell.length_a   1.000
_cell.length_b   1.000
_cell.length_c   1.000
_cell.angle_alpha   90.00
_cell.angle_beta   90.00
_cell.angle_gamma   90.00
#
_symmetry.space_group_name_H-M   'P 1'
#
loop_
_entity.id
_entity.type
_entity.pdbx_description
1 polymer ?
#
loop_
_entity_poly.entity_id
_entity_poly.type
_entity_poly.pdbx_seq_one_letter_code
_entity_poly.pdbx_strand_id
1 'polypeptide(L)'
;MTFTSLSAMKNAAVVPQPNDVCTLLGYYELGDAGAGTFYWDSLSAEQPESGLIVPVTGQPTGRWKRLYSGPVNICWFGARAVSSFDNAPAIQAAINYCSRPWFDPSNVEGSMWAWISPIQLTSVYVPKGVFEVHQTIILNPYTKIFGESSPSTITTSNQASVLLAVNFNGYMFDTANMNWQTRQRETGIYINGGDLDSHKYSYVTNIEFDSISFFKQEGANIMGYLKLSGATNSRIRHCMFRHGNFPVVINASWDWVIEDCFIQPEICGIVLYRTITAGVVTRTEVAGQYIKKGAFEPGLPFGFSLPNGTGTGAFFIGQETCGIYQEESNASINNCVIEMGLHNGIASNNAGGAIEHNYIESITRVAYTHINCPHLDYRLGYLAIPDKPLLDLHGFSRGSIYFGGLNQLLLSLGTVDPSSAIKLYNLPDAGLFIPKGIEVAGFYETTVSGDIHAALKPYQIDKKLIAISDISLASDDINLSKTVVIRNGTSGQINFLPTKHIFYRNRPFF
;
A
#
# COMPACT_ATOMS: atom_id res chain seq x y z
N MET A 1 7.85 -10.99 -45.00
CA MET A 1 6.70 -11.93 -44.91
C MET A 1 5.68 -11.41 -43.91
N THR A 2 4.42 -11.84 -44.00
CA THR A 2 3.37 -11.47 -43.03
C THR A 2 2.58 -12.69 -42.59
N PHE A 3 2.40 -12.84 -41.27
CA PHE A 3 1.59 -13.90 -40.67
C PHE A 3 0.42 -13.30 -39.90
N THR A 4 -0.78 -13.85 -40.08
CA THR A 4 -2.00 -13.37 -39.40
C THR A 4 -2.05 -13.76 -37.93
N SER A 5 -1.40 -14.86 -37.54
CA SER A 5 -1.38 -15.38 -36.18
C SER A 5 -0.11 -16.16 -35.87
N LEU A 6 0.16 -16.40 -34.57
CA LEU A 6 1.30 -17.18 -34.12
C LEU A 6 1.22 -18.63 -34.64
N SER A 7 0.00 -19.18 -34.75
CA SER A 7 -0.23 -20.51 -35.31
C SER A 7 0.15 -20.57 -36.80
N ALA A 8 -0.20 -19.55 -37.58
CA ALA A 8 0.21 -19.46 -38.98
C ALA A 8 1.74 -19.34 -39.14
N MET A 9 2.39 -18.57 -38.25
CA MET A 9 3.85 -18.43 -38.23
C MET A 9 4.57 -19.74 -37.86
N LYS A 10 4.04 -20.51 -36.90
CA LYS A 10 4.57 -21.83 -36.54
C LYS A 10 4.43 -22.84 -37.69
N ASN A 11 3.37 -22.74 -38.48
CA ASN A 11 3.09 -23.65 -39.59
C ASN A 11 3.45 -23.04 -40.95
N ALA A 12 4.48 -22.19 -41.01
CA ALA A 12 4.94 -21.59 -42.24
C ALA A 12 5.24 -22.66 -43.31
N ALA A 13 4.59 -22.55 -44.47
CA ALA A 13 4.70 -23.53 -45.56
C ALA A 13 6.09 -23.56 -46.22
N VAL A 14 6.86 -22.48 -46.06
CA VAL A 14 8.22 -22.34 -46.58
C VAL A 14 9.16 -22.16 -45.41
N VAL A 15 10.28 -22.90 -45.41
CA VAL A 15 11.34 -22.73 -44.41
C VAL A 15 11.98 -21.36 -44.62
N PRO A 16 11.96 -20.47 -43.62
CA PRO A 16 12.55 -19.14 -43.75
C PRO A 16 14.06 -19.21 -43.93
N GLN A 17 14.62 -18.26 -44.67
CA GLN A 17 16.06 -18.11 -44.85
C GLN A 17 16.68 -17.30 -43.70
N PRO A 18 17.99 -17.47 -43.41
CA PRO A 18 18.66 -16.72 -42.36
C PRO A 18 18.45 -15.21 -42.53
N ASN A 19 18.10 -14.51 -41.43
CA ASN A 19 17.79 -13.08 -41.38
C ASN A 19 16.53 -12.63 -42.12
N ASP A 20 15.68 -13.55 -42.58
CA ASP A 20 14.35 -13.19 -43.05
C ASP A 20 13.60 -12.41 -41.96
N VAL A 21 12.85 -11.39 -42.37
CA VAL A 21 12.00 -10.60 -41.47
C VAL A 21 10.53 -10.84 -41.77
N CYS A 22 9.74 -11.02 -40.71
CA CYS A 22 8.29 -11.09 -40.83
C CYS A 22 7.56 -10.15 -39.87
N THR A 23 6.34 -9.78 -40.27
CA THR A 23 5.38 -9.08 -39.43
C THR A 23 4.30 -10.05 -38.99
N LEU A 24 4.13 -10.20 -37.69
CA LEU A 24 3.01 -10.90 -37.06
C LEU A 24 1.89 -9.90 -36.77
N LEU A 25 0.68 -10.18 -37.24
CA LEU A 25 -0.47 -9.27 -37.07
C LEU A 25 -1.21 -9.43 -35.73
N GLY A 26 -0.96 -10.52 -35.01
CA GLY A 26 -1.53 -10.82 -33.70
C GLY A 26 -1.09 -12.19 -33.17
N TYR A 27 -1.34 -12.46 -31.88
CA TYR A 27 -1.01 -13.76 -31.29
C TYR A 27 -1.96 -14.85 -31.80
N TYR A 28 -3.25 -14.61 -31.67
CA TYR A 28 -4.35 -15.44 -32.16
C TYR A 28 -4.93 -14.87 -33.45
N GLU A 29 -5.15 -13.56 -33.51
CA GLU A 29 -5.81 -12.88 -34.63
C GLU A 29 -5.40 -11.41 -34.74
N LEU A 30 -5.63 -10.81 -35.90
CA LEU A 30 -5.33 -9.40 -36.15
C LEU A 30 -5.97 -8.49 -35.09
N GLY A 31 -5.15 -7.65 -34.45
CA GLY A 31 -5.62 -6.63 -33.52
C GLY A 31 -5.74 -7.05 -32.05
N ASP A 32 -5.29 -8.26 -31.69
CA ASP A 32 -5.31 -8.75 -30.30
C ASP A 32 -4.13 -8.27 -29.42
N ALA A 33 -3.43 -7.22 -29.87
CA ALA A 33 -2.21 -6.68 -29.24
C ALA A 33 -1.00 -7.64 -29.15
N GLY A 34 -1.08 -8.84 -29.72
CA GLY A 34 0.01 -9.82 -29.82
C GLY A 34 1.00 -9.58 -30.98
N ALA A 35 0.71 -8.62 -31.84
CA ALA A 35 1.44 -8.29 -33.07
C ALA A 35 2.92 -7.93 -32.82
N GLY A 36 3.76 -7.98 -33.86
CA GLY A 36 5.15 -7.54 -33.79
C GLY A 36 5.99 -7.92 -34.99
N THR A 37 7.27 -7.53 -34.96
CA THR A 37 8.26 -7.87 -35.99
C THR A 37 9.22 -8.94 -35.47
N PHE A 38 9.58 -9.89 -36.33
CA PHE A 38 10.48 -10.99 -35.99
C PHE A 38 11.55 -11.15 -37.06
N TYR A 39 12.74 -11.61 -36.67
CA TYR A 39 13.75 -12.10 -37.59
C TYR A 39 13.94 -13.61 -37.43
N TRP A 40 14.34 -14.29 -38.51
CA TRP A 40 14.65 -15.71 -38.48
C TRP A 40 16.13 -15.94 -38.17
N ASP A 41 16.39 -16.66 -37.08
CA ASP A 41 17.70 -17.22 -36.77
C ASP A 41 17.69 -18.72 -37.08
N SER A 42 18.25 -19.10 -38.23
CA SER A 42 18.26 -20.49 -38.72
C SER A 42 19.07 -21.47 -37.88
N LEU A 43 20.00 -20.95 -37.06
CA LEU A 43 20.91 -21.76 -36.23
C LEU A 43 20.41 -21.88 -34.79
N SER A 44 19.48 -21.04 -34.37
CA SER A 44 18.99 -21.06 -33.00
C SER A 44 18.33 -22.39 -32.64
N ALA A 45 18.81 -22.98 -31.55
CA ALA A 45 18.23 -24.12 -30.86
C ALA A 45 17.60 -23.70 -29.52
N GLU A 46 17.41 -22.39 -29.30
CA GLU A 46 16.80 -21.86 -28.09
C GLU A 46 15.44 -22.51 -27.85
N GLN A 47 15.12 -22.71 -26.57
CA GLN A 47 13.83 -23.25 -26.19
C GLN A 47 12.73 -22.26 -26.58
N PRO A 48 11.58 -22.76 -27.09
CA PRO A 48 10.45 -21.88 -27.39
C PRO A 48 10.04 -21.07 -26.17
N GLU A 49 9.75 -19.80 -26.39
CA GLU A 49 9.25 -18.87 -25.37
C GLU A 49 8.09 -18.11 -26.01
N SER A 50 6.89 -18.26 -25.43
CA SER A 50 5.63 -17.91 -26.08
C SER A 50 5.64 -16.49 -26.66
N GLY A 51 5.54 -16.41 -27.99
CA GLY A 51 5.50 -15.17 -28.77
C GLY A 51 6.80 -14.35 -28.81
N LEU A 52 7.89 -14.84 -28.22
CA LEU A 52 9.23 -14.22 -28.26
C LEU A 52 10.21 -15.04 -29.10
N ILE A 53 10.23 -16.36 -28.87
CA ILE A 53 11.05 -17.34 -29.58
C ILE A 53 10.12 -18.42 -30.10
N VAL A 54 9.90 -18.43 -31.41
CA VAL A 54 8.85 -19.23 -32.04
C VAL A 54 9.47 -20.20 -33.06
N PRO A 55 9.44 -21.52 -32.80
CA PRO A 55 9.91 -22.51 -33.77
C PRO A 55 8.93 -22.64 -34.93
N VAL A 56 9.42 -23.11 -36.07
CA VAL A 56 8.58 -23.65 -37.15
C VAL A 56 8.39 -25.15 -36.91
N THR A 57 7.14 -25.62 -37.01
CA THR A 57 6.76 -27.02 -36.78
C THR A 57 7.60 -27.96 -37.66
N GLY A 58 8.16 -29.00 -37.05
CA GLY A 58 8.99 -29.99 -37.75
C GLY A 58 10.44 -29.56 -38.00
N GLN A 59 10.85 -28.35 -37.60
CA GLN A 59 12.24 -27.90 -37.70
C GLN A 59 12.99 -28.06 -36.36
N PRO A 60 14.09 -28.82 -36.31
CA PRO A 60 14.84 -29.01 -35.05
C PRO A 60 15.54 -27.71 -34.60
N THR A 61 16.13 -26.98 -35.55
CA THR A 61 16.75 -25.67 -35.38
C THR A 61 16.00 -24.62 -36.20
N GLY A 62 16.22 -23.35 -35.89
CA GLY A 62 15.52 -22.26 -36.55
C GLY A 62 14.44 -21.68 -35.65
N ARG A 63 14.56 -20.40 -35.28
CA ARG A 63 13.59 -19.68 -34.45
C ARG A 63 13.29 -18.32 -35.04
N TRP A 64 12.01 -17.98 -35.10
CA TRP A 64 11.57 -16.59 -35.20
C TRP A 64 11.81 -15.92 -33.86
N LYS A 65 12.63 -14.88 -33.83
CA LYS A 65 12.95 -14.10 -32.63
C LYS A 65 12.33 -12.71 -32.74
N ARG A 66 11.54 -12.34 -31.75
CA ARG A 66 10.86 -11.03 -31.71
C ARG A 66 11.90 -9.92 -31.61
N LEU A 67 11.76 -8.91 -32.45
CA LEU A 67 12.49 -7.64 -32.33
C LEU A 67 11.70 -6.71 -31.43
N TYR A 68 12.23 -6.42 -30.24
CA TYR A 68 11.63 -5.50 -29.29
C TYR A 68 12.70 -4.89 -28.37
N SER A 69 12.33 -3.82 -27.67
CA SER A 69 13.13 -3.18 -26.64
C SER A 69 12.21 -2.70 -25.51
N GLY A 70 12.68 -2.77 -24.27
CA GLY A 70 11.90 -2.33 -23.11
C GLY A 70 10.95 -3.41 -22.56
N PRO A 71 9.82 -3.00 -21.97
CA PRO A 71 8.85 -3.91 -21.35
C PRO A 71 8.27 -4.95 -22.31
N VAL A 72 7.90 -6.11 -21.76
CA VAL A 72 7.19 -7.15 -22.51
C VAL A 72 5.68 -7.05 -22.28
N ASN A 73 4.90 -7.19 -23.34
CA ASN A 73 3.43 -7.12 -23.26
C ASN A 73 2.85 -8.51 -22.97
N ILE A 74 1.94 -8.64 -22.01
CA ILE A 74 1.27 -9.91 -21.69
C ILE A 74 0.53 -10.54 -22.89
N CYS A 75 0.08 -9.75 -23.87
CA CYS A 75 -0.57 -10.23 -25.09
C CYS A 75 0.41 -10.97 -26.01
N TRP A 76 1.73 -10.70 -25.89
CA TRP A 76 2.75 -11.47 -26.59
C TRP A 76 2.85 -12.90 -26.05
N PHE A 77 2.39 -13.16 -24.82
CA PHE A 77 2.36 -14.48 -24.21
C PHE A 77 1.00 -15.17 -24.34
N GLY A 78 0.05 -14.54 -25.03
CA GLY A 78 -1.29 -15.09 -25.28
C GLY A 78 -2.38 -14.59 -24.34
N ALA A 79 -2.14 -13.51 -23.58
CA ALA A 79 -3.22 -12.85 -22.85
C ALA A 79 -4.24 -12.24 -23.84
N ARG A 80 -5.52 -12.25 -23.48
CA ARG A 80 -6.62 -11.68 -24.24
C ARG A 80 -7.63 -11.00 -23.30
N ALA A 81 -8.00 -9.78 -23.64
CA ALA A 81 -9.06 -9.04 -22.96
C ALA A 81 -10.45 -9.46 -23.48
N VAL A 82 -10.78 -10.73 -23.33
CA VAL A 82 -12.09 -11.30 -23.70
C VAL A 82 -12.68 -12.02 -22.50
N SER A 83 -14.01 -12.01 -22.39
CA SER A 83 -14.71 -12.64 -21.28
C SER A 83 -14.45 -14.14 -21.22
N SER A 84 -14.38 -14.70 -20.00
CA SER A 84 -14.17 -16.13 -19.72
C SER A 84 -12.82 -16.70 -20.17
N PHE A 85 -11.83 -15.86 -20.46
CA PHE A 85 -10.48 -16.29 -20.81
C PHE A 85 -9.53 -16.11 -19.61
N ASP A 86 -8.94 -17.21 -19.15
CA ASP A 86 -7.96 -17.15 -18.06
C ASP A 86 -6.61 -16.63 -18.55
N ASN A 87 -6.26 -15.42 -18.10
CA ASN A 87 -5.00 -14.77 -18.43
C ASN A 87 -3.86 -15.12 -17.47
N ALA A 88 -4.13 -15.83 -16.37
CA ALA A 88 -3.09 -16.17 -15.40
C ALA A 88 -1.88 -16.90 -16.02
N PRO A 89 -2.05 -17.89 -16.93
CA PRO A 89 -0.91 -18.58 -17.54
C PRO A 89 -0.04 -17.65 -18.41
N ALA A 90 -0.67 -16.73 -19.15
CA ALA A 90 0.06 -15.77 -20.00
C ALA A 90 0.82 -14.74 -19.16
N ILE A 91 0.20 -14.23 -18.08
CA ILE A 91 0.85 -13.31 -17.16
C ILE A 91 2.01 -14.00 -16.42
N GLN A 92 1.82 -15.26 -15.98
CA GLN A 92 2.89 -16.04 -15.35
C GLN A 92 4.07 -16.27 -16.30
N ALA A 93 3.81 -16.55 -17.58
CA ALA A 93 4.86 -16.69 -18.59
C ALA A 93 5.63 -15.38 -18.79
N ALA A 94 4.94 -14.24 -18.84
CA ALA A 94 5.58 -12.93 -18.90
C ALA A 94 6.47 -12.64 -17.68
N ILE A 95 6.00 -12.94 -16.47
CA ILE A 95 6.76 -12.82 -15.23
C ILE A 95 8.00 -13.73 -15.26
N ASN A 96 7.83 -14.98 -15.66
CA ASN A 96 8.92 -15.95 -15.76
C ASN A 96 9.95 -15.53 -16.79
N TYR A 97 9.58 -14.81 -17.85
CA TYR A 97 10.52 -14.22 -18.77
C TYR A 97 11.29 -13.05 -18.14
N CYS A 98 10.57 -12.13 -17.49
CA CYS A 98 11.14 -10.91 -16.92
C CYS A 98 11.95 -11.11 -15.64
N SER A 99 11.75 -12.23 -14.95
CA SER A 99 12.31 -12.47 -13.63
C SER A 99 12.41 -13.97 -13.40
N ARG A 100 13.53 -14.57 -13.82
CA ARG A 100 13.79 -16.00 -13.55
C ARG A 100 14.46 -16.13 -12.19
N PRO A 101 13.85 -16.84 -11.22
CA PRO A 101 14.56 -17.18 -9.99
C PRO A 101 15.74 -18.09 -10.36
N TRP A 102 16.94 -17.71 -9.96
CA TRP A 102 18.10 -18.58 -10.04
C TRP A 102 18.23 -19.39 -8.74
N PHE A 103 18.35 -20.70 -8.86
CA PHE A 103 18.67 -21.60 -7.76
C PHE A 103 19.93 -22.37 -8.14
N ASP A 104 20.99 -22.21 -7.36
CA ASP A 104 22.17 -23.05 -7.44
C ASP A 104 22.01 -24.24 -6.47
N PRO A 105 21.71 -25.46 -6.98
CA PRO A 105 21.55 -26.64 -6.15
C PRO A 105 22.82 -27.03 -5.38
N SER A 106 23.99 -26.54 -5.80
CA SER A 106 25.28 -26.83 -5.17
C SER A 106 25.63 -25.87 -4.04
N ASN A 107 24.96 -24.71 -3.96
CA ASN A 107 25.11 -23.73 -2.90
C ASN A 107 23.73 -23.25 -2.45
N VAL A 108 23.03 -24.11 -1.71
CA VAL A 108 21.67 -23.83 -1.24
C VAL A 108 21.65 -22.57 -0.38
N GLU A 109 22.57 -22.44 0.58
CA GLU A 109 22.70 -21.26 1.46
C GLU A 109 23.05 -19.98 0.69
N GLY A 110 23.98 -20.04 -0.26
CA GLY A 110 24.29 -18.89 -1.13
C GLY A 110 23.15 -18.54 -2.08
N SER A 111 22.35 -19.52 -2.52
CA SER A 111 21.12 -19.31 -3.30
C SER A 111 20.00 -18.67 -2.50
N MET A 112 20.05 -18.76 -1.17
CA MET A 112 19.10 -18.06 -0.29
C MET A 112 19.23 -16.55 -0.44
N TRP A 113 20.47 -16.08 -0.60
CA TRP A 113 20.82 -14.68 -0.86
C TRP A 113 20.93 -14.38 -2.35
N ALA A 114 21.16 -15.40 -3.20
CA ALA A 114 21.30 -15.26 -4.66
C ALA A 114 20.00 -15.53 -5.45
N TRP A 115 18.86 -15.67 -4.77
CA TRP A 115 17.51 -15.43 -5.32
C TRP A 115 17.29 -13.96 -5.78
N ILE A 116 18.39 -13.29 -6.11
CA ILE A 116 18.61 -11.86 -6.27
C ILE A 116 19.26 -11.56 -7.63
N SER A 117 19.58 -12.56 -8.48
CA SER A 117 20.17 -12.30 -9.80
C SER A 117 19.16 -12.53 -10.94
N PRO A 118 18.35 -11.52 -11.30
CA PRO A 118 17.54 -11.56 -12.52
C PRO A 118 18.46 -11.58 -13.74
N ILE A 119 18.44 -12.66 -14.50
CA ILE A 119 19.19 -12.80 -15.77
C ILE A 119 18.65 -11.82 -16.83
N GLN A 120 17.38 -11.41 -16.71
CA GLN A 120 16.74 -10.37 -17.50
C GLN A 120 16.04 -9.41 -16.54
N LEU A 121 16.34 -8.11 -16.62
CA LEU A 121 15.67 -7.07 -15.85
C LEU A 121 14.81 -6.26 -16.81
N THR A 122 13.61 -6.75 -17.10
CA THR A 122 12.59 -5.96 -17.80
C THR A 122 11.26 -6.03 -17.03
N SER A 123 10.28 -5.25 -17.46
CA SER A 123 8.99 -5.14 -16.79
C SER A 123 7.89 -5.76 -17.63
N VAL A 124 6.86 -6.24 -16.95
CA VAL A 124 5.63 -6.74 -17.56
C VAL A 124 4.69 -5.57 -17.75
N TYR A 125 4.26 -5.35 -18.99
CA TYR A 125 3.27 -4.35 -19.35
C TYR A 125 1.91 -5.01 -19.57
N VAL A 126 0.92 -4.51 -18.84
CA VAL A 126 -0.50 -4.85 -19.00
C VAL A 126 -1.14 -3.73 -19.83
N PRO A 127 -1.48 -3.97 -21.11
CA PRO A 127 -2.14 -2.96 -21.91
C PRO A 127 -3.53 -2.67 -21.38
N LYS A 128 -4.13 -1.59 -21.87
CA LYS A 128 -5.55 -1.29 -21.67
C LYS A 128 -6.43 -2.48 -22.07
N GLY A 129 -7.35 -2.86 -21.19
CA GLY A 129 -8.27 -3.98 -21.38
C GLY A 129 -8.65 -4.64 -20.05
N VAL A 130 -9.66 -5.51 -20.08
CA VAL A 130 -10.08 -6.32 -18.93
C VAL A 130 -9.58 -7.75 -19.10
N PHE A 131 -8.60 -8.13 -18.31
CA PHE A 131 -7.99 -9.46 -18.31
C PHE A 131 -8.50 -10.25 -17.12
N GLU A 132 -9.32 -11.26 -17.37
CA GLU A 132 -9.79 -12.17 -16.33
C GLU A 132 -8.65 -13.06 -15.83
N VAL A 133 -8.56 -13.24 -14.52
CA VAL A 133 -7.59 -14.09 -13.83
C VAL A 133 -8.35 -15.12 -13.00
N HIS A 134 -8.16 -16.40 -13.32
CA HIS A 134 -8.93 -17.51 -12.75
C HIS A 134 -8.13 -18.33 -11.72
N GLN A 135 -6.88 -17.99 -11.48
CA GLN A 135 -6.00 -18.67 -10.54
C GLN A 135 -4.87 -17.73 -10.06
N THR A 136 -4.27 -18.09 -8.93
CA THR A 136 -3.12 -17.38 -8.35
C THR A 136 -1.93 -17.33 -9.30
N ILE A 137 -1.35 -16.15 -9.45
CA ILE A 137 -0.10 -15.89 -10.16
C ILE A 137 1.04 -15.78 -9.13
N ILE A 138 2.12 -16.51 -9.37
CA ILE A 138 3.28 -16.54 -8.48
C ILE A 138 4.26 -15.45 -8.90
N LEU A 139 4.61 -14.59 -7.93
CA LEU A 139 5.58 -13.53 -8.12
C LEU A 139 7.01 -14.05 -7.96
N ASN A 140 7.88 -13.65 -8.88
CA ASN A 140 9.32 -13.86 -8.77
C ASN A 140 9.98 -12.59 -8.21
N PRO A 141 11.16 -12.67 -7.58
CA PRO A 141 11.92 -11.49 -7.20
C PRO A 141 12.14 -10.59 -8.41
N TYR A 142 12.14 -9.27 -8.22
CA TYR A 142 12.28 -8.27 -9.27
C TYR A 142 11.12 -8.24 -10.28
N THR A 143 9.97 -8.86 -9.96
CA THR A 143 8.77 -8.72 -10.78
C THR A 143 8.28 -7.29 -10.74
N LYS A 144 8.30 -6.62 -11.89
CA LYS A 144 7.71 -5.29 -12.08
C LYS A 144 6.56 -5.39 -13.06
N ILE A 145 5.37 -5.00 -12.64
CA ILE A 145 4.16 -5.00 -13.47
C ILE A 145 3.60 -3.59 -13.49
N PHE A 146 3.37 -3.06 -14.69
CA PHE A 146 2.74 -1.76 -14.84
C PHE A 146 1.69 -1.75 -15.95
N GLY A 147 0.77 -0.80 -15.85
CA GLY A 147 -0.25 -0.55 -16.87
C GLY A 147 -0.45 0.92 -17.14
N GLU A 148 -1.64 1.26 -17.60
CA GLU A 148 -2.05 2.61 -18.01
C GLU A 148 -3.21 3.15 -17.16
N SER A 149 -3.52 2.49 -16.04
CA SER A 149 -4.61 2.89 -15.16
C SER A 149 -4.22 4.09 -14.30
N SER A 150 -5.23 4.83 -13.84
CA SER A 150 -5.09 5.86 -12.81
C SER A 150 -5.94 5.45 -11.61
N PRO A 151 -5.55 5.82 -10.37
CA PRO A 151 -6.34 5.60 -9.16
C PRO A 151 -7.63 6.45 -9.07
N SER A 152 -8.08 7.08 -10.16
CA SER A 152 -9.26 7.95 -10.19
C SER A 152 -10.58 7.18 -10.06
N THR A 153 -11.57 7.80 -9.41
CA THR A 153 -12.85 7.22 -8.94
C THR A 153 -13.82 6.69 -10.01
N ILE A 154 -13.50 6.81 -11.30
CA ILE A 154 -14.34 6.29 -12.38
C ILE A 154 -13.45 5.73 -13.48
N THR A 155 -13.14 4.43 -13.45
CA THR A 155 -12.74 3.72 -14.66
C THR A 155 -13.94 2.95 -15.19
N THR A 156 -14.40 3.33 -16.38
CA THR A 156 -15.23 2.43 -17.18
C THR A 156 -14.31 1.31 -17.69
N SER A 157 -14.84 0.09 -17.83
CA SER A 157 -14.09 -1.13 -18.14
C SER A 157 -13.19 -1.05 -19.38
N ASN A 158 -13.43 -0.10 -20.29
CA ASN A 158 -12.73 0.02 -21.57
C ASN A 158 -11.71 1.16 -21.63
N GLN A 159 -11.14 1.62 -20.51
CA GLN A 159 -10.13 2.70 -20.53
C GLN A 159 -8.87 2.45 -19.71
N ALA A 160 -8.82 1.37 -18.92
CA ALA A 160 -7.75 1.11 -17.96
C ALA A 160 -7.13 -0.29 -18.18
N SER A 161 -5.93 -0.52 -17.63
CA SER A 161 -5.31 -1.84 -17.49
C SER A 161 -5.94 -2.56 -16.30
N VAL A 162 -6.95 -3.39 -16.57
CA VAL A 162 -7.77 -4.05 -15.55
C VAL A 162 -7.41 -5.53 -15.44
N LEU A 163 -7.10 -5.97 -14.22
CA LEU A 163 -7.05 -7.38 -13.87
C LEU A 163 -8.32 -7.73 -13.08
N LEU A 164 -9.15 -8.59 -13.65
CA LEU A 164 -10.44 -8.98 -13.09
C LEU A 164 -10.32 -10.36 -12.43
N ALA A 165 -10.37 -10.40 -11.11
CA ALA A 165 -10.40 -11.65 -10.37
C ALA A 165 -11.74 -12.36 -10.56
N VAL A 166 -11.67 -13.58 -11.07
CA VAL A 166 -12.80 -14.52 -11.09
C VAL A 166 -12.79 -15.33 -9.79
N ASN A 167 -13.76 -16.22 -9.58
CA ASN A 167 -13.82 -17.04 -8.38
C ASN A 167 -12.66 -18.05 -8.33
N PHE A 168 -11.71 -17.84 -7.42
CA PHE A 168 -10.64 -18.79 -7.12
C PHE A 168 -10.18 -18.68 -5.66
N ASN A 169 -9.56 -19.74 -5.14
CA ASN A 169 -9.09 -19.77 -3.77
C ASN A 169 -7.75 -19.00 -3.62
N GLY A 170 -7.70 -18.03 -2.72
CA GLY A 170 -6.48 -17.28 -2.39
C GLY A 170 -6.43 -15.85 -2.96
N TYR A 171 -5.20 -15.40 -3.24
CA TYR A 171 -4.90 -14.05 -3.75
C TYR A 171 -4.54 -14.11 -5.24
N MET A 172 -4.87 -13.07 -5.99
CA MET A 172 -4.51 -12.99 -7.42
C MET A 172 -2.99 -13.10 -7.63
N PHE A 173 -2.20 -12.44 -6.79
CA PHE A 173 -0.75 -12.49 -6.78
C PHE A 173 -0.25 -12.91 -5.39
N ASP A 174 0.63 -13.89 -5.36
CA ASP A 174 1.27 -14.40 -4.15
C ASP A 174 2.78 -14.49 -4.37
N THR A 175 3.58 -14.05 -3.40
CA THR A 175 5.03 -14.27 -3.39
C THR A 175 5.38 -15.76 -3.40
N ALA A 176 4.50 -16.59 -2.82
CA ALA A 176 4.64 -18.05 -2.71
C ALA A 176 6.08 -18.45 -2.34
N ASN A 177 6.54 -17.99 -1.18
CA ASN A 177 7.94 -18.09 -0.77
C ASN A 177 8.42 -19.54 -0.84
N MET A 178 9.66 -19.73 -1.30
CA MET A 178 10.22 -21.06 -1.43
C MET A 178 10.58 -21.60 -0.05
N ASN A 179 10.03 -22.75 0.32
CA ASN A 179 10.44 -23.51 1.48
C ASN A 179 11.74 -24.25 1.16
N TRP A 180 12.79 -23.99 1.94
CA TRP A 180 14.12 -24.56 1.67
C TRP A 180 14.25 -26.05 2.02
N GLN A 181 13.40 -26.55 2.93
CA GLN A 181 13.39 -27.97 3.27
C GLN A 181 12.73 -28.79 2.15
N THR A 182 11.59 -28.34 1.63
CA THR A 182 10.83 -29.06 0.60
C THR A 182 11.24 -28.70 -0.82
N ARG A 183 11.94 -27.57 -1.00
CA ARG A 183 12.28 -26.96 -2.30
C ARG A 183 11.04 -26.67 -3.14
N GLN A 184 9.93 -26.37 -2.49
CA GLN A 184 8.66 -26.02 -3.13
C GLN A 184 8.25 -24.60 -2.78
N ARG A 185 7.54 -23.96 -3.70
CA ARG A 185 6.85 -22.70 -3.43
C ARG A 185 5.49 -23.00 -2.82
N GLU A 186 5.16 -22.32 -1.74
CA GLU A 186 3.93 -22.56 -0.98
C GLU A 186 3.04 -21.32 -1.04
N THR A 187 1.82 -21.47 -1.54
CA THR A 187 0.84 -20.38 -1.62
C THR A 187 0.06 -20.26 -0.31
N GLY A 188 -0.46 -19.06 -0.01
CA GLY A 188 -1.32 -18.82 1.15
C GLY A 188 -0.61 -18.84 2.51
N ILE A 189 0.71 -19.03 2.57
CA ILE A 189 1.48 -19.03 3.82
C ILE A 189 1.83 -17.60 4.28
N TYR A 190 1.69 -17.33 5.58
CA TYR A 190 2.09 -16.04 6.17
C TYR A 190 3.32 -16.24 7.04
N ILE A 191 4.50 -16.04 6.44
CA ILE A 191 5.79 -16.15 7.14
C ILE A 191 5.97 -15.02 8.16
N ASN A 192 6.84 -15.22 9.15
CA ASN A 192 7.27 -14.20 10.12
C ASN A 192 8.80 -14.02 10.08
N GLY A 193 9.32 -13.07 10.87
CA GLY A 193 10.77 -12.82 10.96
C GLY A 193 11.57 -14.05 11.39
N GLY A 194 11.06 -14.86 12.33
CA GLY A 194 11.74 -16.07 12.77
C GLY A 194 11.82 -17.16 11.69
N ASP A 195 10.82 -17.27 10.81
CA ASP A 195 10.90 -18.19 9.66
C ASP A 195 12.00 -17.76 8.66
N LEU A 196 12.23 -16.45 8.52
CA LEU A 196 13.26 -15.90 7.67
C LEU A 196 14.66 -16.01 8.30
N ASP A 197 14.79 -15.67 9.59
CA ASP A 197 16.04 -15.77 10.36
C ASP A 197 16.51 -17.23 10.48
N SER A 198 15.56 -18.17 10.56
CA SER A 198 15.84 -19.60 10.60
C SER A 198 16.03 -20.23 9.21
N HIS A 199 16.04 -19.42 8.14
CA HIS A 199 16.31 -19.90 6.78
C HIS A 199 15.26 -20.91 6.28
N LYS A 200 14.05 -20.87 6.82
CA LYS A 200 12.98 -21.80 6.44
C LYS A 200 12.34 -21.42 5.11
N TYR A 201 12.12 -20.13 4.88
CA TYR A 201 11.58 -19.60 3.62
C TYR A 201 12.50 -18.56 2.97
N SER A 202 12.38 -18.41 1.64
CA SER A 202 13.11 -17.40 0.87
C SER A 202 12.49 -16.00 0.99
N TYR A 203 13.31 -14.97 0.77
CA TYR A 203 12.82 -13.63 0.47
C TYR A 203 12.29 -13.54 -0.97
N VAL A 204 11.42 -12.57 -1.18
CA VAL A 204 11.09 -12.05 -2.51
C VAL A 204 11.37 -10.56 -2.44
N THR A 205 12.10 -9.97 -3.37
CA THR A 205 12.47 -8.55 -3.26
C THR A 205 12.12 -7.79 -4.53
N ASN A 206 12.05 -6.47 -4.45
CA ASN A 206 11.82 -5.58 -5.60
C ASN A 206 10.55 -5.92 -6.40
N ILE A 207 9.45 -6.21 -5.70
CA ILE A 207 8.15 -6.36 -6.35
C ILE A 207 7.57 -4.98 -6.59
N GLU A 208 7.21 -4.67 -7.82
CA GLU A 208 6.62 -3.38 -8.18
C GLU A 208 5.29 -3.56 -8.92
N PHE A 209 4.27 -2.85 -8.48
CA PHE A 209 3.01 -2.68 -9.17
C PHE A 209 2.74 -1.19 -9.37
N ASP A 210 2.48 -0.78 -10.61
CA ASP A 210 2.19 0.61 -10.95
C ASP A 210 1.03 0.73 -11.94
N SER A 211 0.06 1.60 -11.68
CA SER A 211 -0.95 1.96 -12.68
C SER A 211 -1.77 0.76 -13.17
N ILE A 212 -2.15 -0.14 -12.25
CA ILE A 212 -3.03 -1.29 -12.49
C ILE A 212 -4.33 -1.11 -11.71
N SER A 213 -5.45 -1.51 -12.30
CA SER A 213 -6.72 -1.61 -11.58
C SER A 213 -7.10 -3.06 -11.35
N PHE A 214 -7.32 -3.42 -10.09
CA PHE A 214 -7.73 -4.74 -9.64
C PHE A 214 -9.21 -4.73 -9.28
N PHE A 215 -9.98 -5.58 -9.95
CA PHE A 215 -11.41 -5.71 -9.74
C PHE A 215 -11.76 -7.15 -9.39
N LYS A 216 -12.88 -7.31 -8.69
CA LYS A 216 -13.49 -8.60 -8.43
C LYS A 216 -14.72 -8.74 -9.31
N GLN A 217 -14.87 -9.87 -9.98
CA GLN A 217 -16.10 -10.20 -10.69
C GLN A 217 -17.26 -10.28 -9.69
N GLU A 218 -18.43 -9.82 -10.09
CA GLU A 218 -19.64 -9.93 -9.27
C GLU A 218 -19.89 -11.39 -8.88
N GLY A 219 -20.14 -11.62 -7.58
CA GLY A 219 -20.35 -12.96 -7.02
C GLY A 219 -19.09 -13.81 -6.82
N ALA A 220 -17.91 -13.37 -7.28
CA ALA A 220 -16.67 -14.09 -6.99
C ALA A 220 -16.29 -13.98 -5.50
N ASN A 221 -15.72 -15.06 -4.96
CA ASN A 221 -15.15 -15.11 -3.63
C ASN A 221 -13.63 -15.28 -3.75
N ILE A 222 -12.89 -14.24 -3.37
CA ILE A 222 -11.43 -14.23 -3.36
C ILE A 222 -10.94 -13.65 -2.03
N MET A 223 -9.73 -14.02 -1.59
CA MET A 223 -9.12 -13.38 -0.43
C MET A 223 -8.73 -11.94 -0.75
N GLY A 224 -8.12 -11.69 -1.90
CA GLY A 224 -7.62 -10.37 -2.26
C GLY A 224 -6.79 -10.39 -3.52
N TYR A 225 -5.98 -9.35 -3.70
CA TYR A 225 -5.18 -9.20 -4.91
C TYR A 225 -3.71 -9.47 -4.65
N LEU A 226 -3.12 -8.81 -3.67
CA LEU A 226 -1.70 -8.87 -3.42
C LEU A 226 -1.42 -9.47 -2.04
N LYS A 227 -0.79 -10.64 -2.00
CA LYS A 227 -0.18 -11.20 -0.80
C LYS A 227 1.33 -11.16 -0.95
N LEU A 228 1.95 -10.25 -0.20
CA LEU A 228 3.37 -9.95 -0.25
C LEU A 228 4.05 -10.38 1.05
N SER A 229 4.54 -11.62 1.08
CA SER A 229 5.26 -12.19 2.21
C SER A 229 6.77 -12.16 1.96
N GLY A 230 7.55 -11.60 2.88
CA GLY A 230 9.01 -11.47 2.69
C GLY A 230 9.40 -10.58 1.51
N ALA A 231 8.50 -9.69 1.09
CA ALA A 231 8.53 -8.81 -0.08
C ALA A 231 9.31 -7.50 0.19
N THR A 232 10.62 -7.60 0.38
CA THR A 232 11.44 -6.43 0.75
C THR A 232 11.65 -5.49 -0.44
N ASN A 233 11.98 -4.21 -0.19
CA ASN A 233 12.26 -3.22 -1.23
C ASN A 233 11.16 -3.13 -2.32
N SER A 234 9.90 -3.30 -1.93
CA SER A 234 8.77 -3.44 -2.87
C SER A 234 7.91 -2.18 -2.93
N ARG A 235 7.24 -1.90 -4.04
CA ARG A 235 6.49 -0.65 -4.27
C ARG A 235 5.14 -0.94 -4.91
N ILE A 236 4.06 -0.39 -4.36
CA ILE A 236 2.72 -0.40 -4.95
C ILE A 236 2.30 1.04 -5.13
N ARG A 237 2.06 1.46 -6.38
CA ARG A 237 1.82 2.86 -6.73
C ARG A 237 0.69 3.02 -7.73
N HIS A 238 -0.06 4.12 -7.64
CA HIS A 238 -1.07 4.48 -8.64
C HIS A 238 -2.07 3.35 -8.97
N CYS A 239 -2.26 2.42 -8.02
CA CYS A 239 -3.09 1.25 -8.22
C CYS A 239 -4.48 1.49 -7.63
N MET A 240 -5.47 0.84 -8.23
CA MET A 240 -6.82 0.80 -7.69
C MET A 240 -7.18 -0.64 -7.33
N PHE A 241 -7.79 -0.85 -6.17
CA PHE A 241 -8.25 -2.16 -5.73
C PHE A 241 -9.72 -2.08 -5.30
N ARG A 242 -10.62 -2.86 -5.90
CA ARG A 242 -12.05 -2.83 -5.54
C ARG A 242 -12.61 -4.20 -5.19
N HIS A 243 -13.34 -4.29 -4.08
CA HIS A 243 -14.17 -5.43 -3.68
C HIS A 243 -13.43 -6.74 -3.33
N GLY A 244 -12.13 -6.70 -3.05
CA GLY A 244 -11.43 -7.83 -2.41
C GLY A 244 -11.67 -7.86 -0.89
N ASN A 245 -11.67 -9.03 -0.25
CA ASN A 245 -11.81 -9.12 1.21
C ASN A 245 -10.64 -8.40 1.91
N PHE A 246 -9.42 -8.74 1.49
CA PHE A 246 -8.13 -8.21 1.93
C PHE A 246 -7.30 -7.80 0.71
N PRO A 247 -7.60 -6.66 0.06
CA PRO A 247 -6.98 -6.30 -1.21
C PRO A 247 -5.45 -6.37 -1.22
N VAL A 248 -4.81 -5.87 -0.16
CA VAL A 248 -3.36 -5.89 0.00
C VAL A 248 -2.97 -6.40 1.38
N VAL A 249 -2.08 -7.39 1.38
CA VAL A 249 -1.48 -7.96 2.59
C VAL A 249 0.03 -7.91 2.45
N ILE A 250 0.69 -7.36 3.46
CA ILE A 250 2.14 -7.37 3.56
C ILE A 250 2.51 -7.98 4.91
N ASN A 251 3.40 -8.97 4.89
CA ASN A 251 3.92 -9.57 6.11
C ASN A 251 5.40 -9.89 6.00
N ALA A 252 6.09 -9.85 7.13
CA ALA A 252 7.51 -10.16 7.25
C ALA A 252 8.39 -9.43 6.21
N SER A 253 8.06 -8.19 5.88
CA SER A 253 8.65 -7.43 4.78
C SER A 253 9.11 -6.05 5.25
N TRP A 254 10.27 -5.59 4.81
CA TRP A 254 10.77 -4.25 5.12
C TRP A 254 11.14 -3.44 3.88
N ASP A 255 11.24 -2.12 4.05
CA ASP A 255 11.53 -1.17 2.96
C ASP A 255 10.50 -1.31 1.82
N TRP A 256 9.21 -1.33 2.15
CA TRP A 256 8.15 -1.29 1.15
C TRP A 256 7.40 0.02 1.23
N VAL A 257 6.78 0.42 0.11
CA VAL A 257 5.93 1.62 0.05
C VAL A 257 4.63 1.28 -0.69
N ILE A 258 3.50 1.63 -0.09
CA ILE A 258 2.20 1.75 -0.75
C ILE A 258 1.91 3.25 -0.85
N GLU A 259 1.80 3.78 -2.07
CA GLU A 259 1.54 5.20 -2.28
C GLU A 259 0.58 5.49 -3.42
N ASP A 260 -0.17 6.59 -3.29
CA ASP A 260 -1.05 7.11 -4.35
C ASP A 260 -2.04 6.05 -4.88
N CYS A 261 -2.59 5.24 -3.98
CA CYS A 261 -3.52 4.16 -4.32
C CYS A 261 -4.95 4.47 -3.85
N PHE A 262 -5.94 3.85 -4.50
CA PHE A 262 -7.33 3.83 -4.04
C PHE A 262 -7.75 2.38 -3.73
N ILE A 263 -8.24 2.14 -2.51
CA ILE A 263 -8.58 0.81 -2.03
C ILE A 263 -10.01 0.82 -1.49
N GLN A 264 -10.85 -0.05 -2.06
CA GLN A 264 -12.19 -0.31 -1.56
C GLN A 264 -12.32 -1.79 -1.17
N PRO A 265 -12.16 -2.12 0.12
CA PRO A 265 -12.25 -3.50 0.60
C PRO A 265 -13.69 -3.94 0.87
N GLU A 266 -13.89 -5.26 0.99
CA GLU A 266 -15.08 -5.84 1.62
C GLU A 266 -14.90 -6.09 3.12
N ILE A 267 -13.66 -6.35 3.59
CA ILE A 267 -13.35 -6.56 5.01
C ILE A 267 -12.32 -5.53 5.49
N CYS A 268 -11.08 -5.63 5.02
CA CYS A 268 -9.99 -4.76 5.45
C CYS A 268 -9.15 -4.32 4.25
N GLY A 269 -8.85 -3.03 4.14
CA GLY A 269 -8.14 -2.44 2.99
C GLY A 269 -6.70 -2.92 2.87
N ILE A 270 -5.93 -2.65 3.91
CA ILE A 270 -4.51 -3.03 3.98
C ILE A 270 -4.28 -3.79 5.27
N VAL A 271 -3.62 -4.94 5.16
CA VAL A 271 -3.24 -5.80 6.30
C VAL A 271 -1.72 -5.85 6.40
N LEU A 272 -1.18 -5.37 7.52
CA LEU A 272 0.24 -5.37 7.83
C LEU A 272 0.46 -6.34 9.00
N TYR A 273 1.10 -7.48 8.76
CA TYR A 273 0.98 -8.61 9.69
C TYR A 273 2.34 -9.22 10.03
N ARG A 274 2.55 -9.56 11.31
CA ARG A 274 3.76 -10.21 11.88
C ARG A 274 5.00 -9.32 11.93
N THR A 275 5.92 -9.74 12.80
CA THR A 275 7.23 -9.13 13.03
C THR A 275 7.95 -8.75 11.74
N ILE A 276 8.82 -7.73 11.83
CA ILE A 276 9.63 -7.12 10.76
C ILE A 276 8.85 -6.49 9.59
N THR A 277 7.53 -6.37 9.68
CA THR A 277 6.72 -5.64 8.70
C THR A 277 6.95 -4.12 8.88
N ALA A 278 7.92 -3.55 8.18
CA ALA A 278 8.38 -2.18 8.33
C ALA A 278 8.45 -1.45 6.98
N GLY A 279 7.46 -0.64 6.68
CA GLY A 279 7.41 0.17 5.47
C GLY A 279 6.49 1.36 5.65
N VAL A 280 6.02 1.92 4.54
CA VAL A 280 5.20 3.13 4.54
C VAL A 280 3.94 2.93 3.74
N VAL A 281 2.79 3.25 4.33
CA VAL A 281 1.55 3.53 3.60
C VAL A 281 1.39 5.04 3.59
N THR A 282 1.31 5.65 2.40
CA THR A 282 1.16 7.10 2.28
C THR A 282 0.27 7.52 1.12
N ARG A 283 -0.35 8.71 1.20
CA ARG A 283 -1.18 9.29 0.11
C ARG A 283 -2.17 8.29 -0.50
N THR A 284 -2.68 7.39 0.33
CA THR A 284 -3.53 6.27 -0.09
C THR A 284 -4.91 6.47 0.49
N GLU A 285 -5.92 6.33 -0.35
CA GLU A 285 -7.32 6.38 0.03
C GLU A 285 -7.84 4.97 0.28
N VAL A 286 -8.45 4.75 1.44
CA VAL A 286 -9.17 3.52 1.79
C VAL A 286 -10.62 3.86 2.10
N ALA A 287 -11.50 3.59 1.15
CA ALA A 287 -12.92 3.90 1.25
C ALA A 287 -13.73 2.62 1.43
N GLY A 288 -14.58 2.56 2.44
CA GLY A 288 -15.50 1.43 2.60
C GLY A 288 -16.62 1.44 1.55
N GLN A 289 -17.50 0.45 1.67
CA GLN A 289 -18.76 0.41 0.94
C GLN A 289 -19.87 0.67 1.96
N TYR A 290 -20.73 1.66 1.70
CA TYR A 290 -21.80 2.06 2.63
C TYR A 290 -22.76 0.93 3.07
N ILE A 291 -22.71 -0.26 2.44
CA ILE A 291 -23.69 -1.31 2.62
C ILE A 291 -23.07 -2.69 2.38
N LYS A 292 -22.53 -3.34 3.42
CA LYS A 292 -22.54 -4.80 3.54
C LYS A 292 -22.67 -5.18 5.02
N LYS A 293 -23.91 -5.32 5.50
CA LYS A 293 -24.24 -6.18 6.65
C LYS A 293 -24.29 -7.61 6.12
N GLY A 294 -23.24 -8.38 6.33
CA GLY A 294 -23.19 -9.79 5.93
C GLY A 294 -22.14 -10.50 6.78
N ALA A 295 -22.56 -11.56 7.46
CA ALA A 295 -21.70 -12.34 8.35
C ALA A 295 -20.49 -12.91 7.59
N PHE A 296 -19.29 -12.64 8.08
CA PHE A 296 -18.12 -13.44 7.74
C PHE A 296 -17.98 -14.59 8.74
N GLU A 297 -17.69 -15.78 8.23
CA GLU A 297 -17.45 -16.99 9.01
C GLU A 297 -16.21 -16.79 9.92
N PRO A 298 -16.24 -17.29 11.17
CA PRO A 298 -15.06 -17.31 12.04
C PRO A 298 -14.01 -18.27 11.45
N GLY A 299 -12.97 -17.70 10.85
CA GLY A 299 -11.88 -18.46 10.21
C GLY A 299 -10.98 -17.63 9.31
N LEU A 300 -10.85 -16.32 9.56
CA LEU A 300 -9.97 -15.44 8.80
C LEU A 300 -8.52 -15.97 8.86
N PRO A 301 -7.75 -15.92 7.75
CA PRO A 301 -6.39 -16.47 7.69
C PRO A 301 -5.41 -15.73 8.61
N PHE A 302 -5.72 -14.47 8.89
CA PHE A 302 -5.13 -13.69 9.95
C PHE A 302 -5.91 -14.03 11.20
N GLY A 303 -5.24 -14.62 12.20
CA GLY A 303 -5.82 -14.67 13.52
C GLY A 303 -5.93 -13.24 14.05
N PHE A 304 -6.97 -12.49 13.61
CA PHE A 304 -7.49 -11.32 14.31
C PHE A 304 -7.75 -11.82 15.72
N SER A 305 -6.76 -11.66 16.58
CA SER A 305 -6.69 -12.43 17.80
C SER A 305 -7.83 -11.93 18.68
N LEU A 306 -8.87 -12.75 18.85
CA LEU A 306 -9.79 -12.63 19.97
C LEU A 306 -8.98 -13.02 21.21
N PRO A 307 -8.72 -12.13 22.17
CA PRO A 307 -8.19 -12.54 23.44
C PRO A 307 -9.33 -13.25 24.18
N ASN A 308 -9.20 -14.57 24.35
CA ASN A 308 -9.89 -15.42 25.31
C ASN A 308 -11.16 -14.82 25.97
N GLY A 309 -12.32 -15.01 25.33
CA GLY A 309 -13.62 -15.37 25.92
C GLY A 309 -14.23 -14.64 27.13
N THR A 310 -13.57 -13.73 27.85
CA THR A 310 -14.12 -13.12 29.09
C THR A 310 -13.61 -11.70 29.42
N GLY A 311 -12.85 -11.05 28.55
CA GLY A 311 -12.39 -9.67 28.76
C GLY A 311 -12.72 -8.80 27.54
N THR A 312 -13.07 -7.55 27.79
CA THR A 312 -13.48 -6.48 26.86
C THR A 312 -12.44 -6.04 25.81
N GLY A 313 -11.57 -6.94 25.32
CA GLY A 313 -10.43 -6.65 24.44
C GLY A 313 -10.52 -7.25 23.03
N ALA A 314 -11.71 -7.55 22.51
CA ALA A 314 -11.87 -7.97 21.12
C ALA A 314 -11.77 -6.77 20.18
N PHE A 315 -10.78 -6.80 19.28
CA PHE A 315 -10.49 -5.72 18.34
C PHE A 315 -11.54 -5.59 17.21
N PHE A 316 -12.23 -6.69 16.87
CA PHE A 316 -13.40 -6.71 16.00
C PHE A 316 -14.44 -7.67 16.55
N ILE A 317 -15.69 -7.24 16.67
CA ILE A 317 -16.82 -8.14 16.96
C ILE A 317 -17.27 -8.78 15.64
N GLY A 318 -16.56 -9.83 15.19
CA GLY A 318 -16.99 -10.84 14.20
C GLY A 318 -17.49 -10.42 12.81
N GLN A 319 -17.72 -9.13 12.53
CA GLN A 319 -18.35 -8.62 11.31
C GLN A 319 -17.91 -7.18 10.95
N GLU A 320 -16.84 -6.70 11.58
CA GLU A 320 -16.40 -5.32 11.40
C GLU A 320 -15.38 -5.18 10.28
N THR A 321 -15.47 -4.04 9.60
CA THR A 321 -14.58 -3.65 8.51
C THR A 321 -13.54 -2.65 9.01
N CYS A 322 -12.37 -2.64 8.38
CA CYS A 322 -11.26 -1.78 8.76
C CYS A 322 -10.62 -1.11 7.54
N GLY A 323 -10.14 0.12 7.68
CA GLY A 323 -9.30 0.73 6.65
C GLY A 323 -7.94 0.04 6.59
N ILE A 324 -7.15 0.19 7.66
CA ILE A 324 -5.80 -0.38 7.76
C ILE A 324 -5.65 -1.14 9.07
N TYR A 325 -5.29 -2.41 8.96
CA TYR A 325 -4.93 -3.26 10.09
C TYR A 325 -3.42 -3.44 10.18
N GLN A 326 -2.87 -3.31 11.39
CA GLN A 326 -1.49 -3.70 11.65
C GLN A 326 -1.34 -4.54 12.91
N GLU A 327 -0.58 -5.63 12.83
CA GLU A 327 -0.26 -6.52 13.95
C GLU A 327 1.22 -6.87 13.94
N GLU A 328 1.92 -6.68 15.08
CA GLU A 328 3.36 -6.93 15.20
C GLU A 328 4.19 -6.20 14.10
N SER A 329 3.66 -5.10 13.56
CA SER A 329 4.26 -4.31 12.48
C SER A 329 4.86 -3.02 13.01
N ASN A 330 5.92 -2.53 12.37
CA ASN A 330 6.54 -1.22 12.62
C ASN A 330 6.33 -0.26 11.45
N ALA A 331 5.23 -0.41 10.71
CA ALA A 331 4.95 0.40 9.54
C ALA A 331 4.57 1.83 9.93
N SER A 332 4.92 2.78 9.07
CA SER A 332 4.42 4.15 9.16
C SER A 332 3.20 4.32 8.27
N ILE A 333 2.13 4.89 8.82
CA ILE A 333 0.90 5.19 8.09
C ILE A 333 0.69 6.69 8.12
N ASN A 334 0.90 7.36 7.00
CA ASN A 334 0.84 8.82 6.98
C ASN A 334 0.14 9.42 5.76
N ASN A 335 -0.50 10.57 5.92
CA ASN A 335 -1.14 11.27 4.81
C ASN A 335 -2.16 10.41 4.02
N CYS A 336 -2.79 9.43 4.67
CA CYS A 336 -3.84 8.62 4.07
C CYS A 336 -5.22 9.25 4.28
N VAL A 337 -6.16 8.91 3.41
CA VAL A 337 -7.59 9.20 3.54
C VAL A 337 -8.29 7.89 3.88
N ILE A 338 -9.07 7.84 4.96
CA ILE A 338 -9.84 6.65 5.34
C ILE A 338 -11.28 7.07 5.57
N GLU A 339 -12.19 6.55 4.74
CA GLU A 339 -13.54 7.11 4.66
C GLU A 339 -14.64 6.10 4.34
N MET A 340 -15.88 6.60 4.35
CA MET A 340 -17.09 5.99 3.78
C MET A 340 -17.42 4.57 4.28
N GLY A 341 -18.10 4.43 5.42
CA GLY A 341 -18.82 3.18 5.74
C GLY A 341 -17.94 2.03 6.26
N LEU A 342 -16.70 2.30 6.62
CA LEU A 342 -15.88 1.39 7.42
C LEU A 342 -16.32 1.41 8.88
N HIS A 343 -16.17 0.29 9.61
CA HIS A 343 -16.40 0.27 11.06
C HIS A 343 -15.24 0.92 11.79
N ASN A 344 -14.01 0.61 11.40
CA ASN A 344 -12.81 1.07 12.05
C ASN A 344 -11.89 1.75 11.03
N GLY A 345 -11.22 2.83 11.42
CA GLY A 345 -10.27 3.54 10.55
C GLY A 345 -8.93 2.82 10.46
N ILE A 346 -8.07 3.03 11.45
CA ILE A 346 -6.79 2.33 11.62
C ILE A 346 -6.82 1.54 12.90
N ALA A 347 -6.40 0.29 12.82
CA ALA A 347 -6.50 -0.61 13.93
C ALA A 347 -5.11 -1.25 14.11
N SER A 348 -4.58 -1.26 15.33
CA SER A 348 -3.23 -1.75 15.65
C SER A 348 -3.16 -2.69 16.87
N ASN A 349 -2.42 -3.80 16.75
CA ASN A 349 -2.19 -4.77 17.82
C ASN A 349 -0.70 -5.09 17.94
N ASN A 350 -0.08 -4.89 19.11
CA ASN A 350 1.35 -5.10 19.29
C ASN A 350 2.22 -4.42 18.21
N ALA A 351 1.76 -3.27 17.71
CA ALA A 351 2.42 -2.56 16.62
C ALA A 351 3.29 -1.41 17.16
N GLY A 352 4.29 -1.05 16.37
CA GLY A 352 5.09 0.16 16.49
C GLY A 352 5.02 0.99 15.21
N GLY A 353 5.90 1.99 15.09
CA GLY A 353 5.94 2.89 13.95
C GLY A 353 5.22 4.22 14.23
N ALA A 354 4.78 4.90 13.17
CA ALA A 354 4.20 6.23 13.27
C ALA A 354 2.86 6.33 12.52
N ILE A 355 1.86 6.94 13.14
CA ILE A 355 0.57 7.26 12.52
C ILE A 355 0.45 8.79 12.44
N GLU A 356 0.53 9.36 11.23
CA GLU A 356 0.69 10.81 11.07
C GLU A 356 -0.20 11.41 9.97
N HIS A 357 -0.88 12.52 10.26
CA HIS A 357 -1.59 13.34 9.25
C HIS A 357 -2.61 12.58 8.38
N ASN A 358 -3.25 11.55 8.93
CA ASN A 358 -4.32 10.82 8.25
C ASN A 358 -5.63 11.58 8.38
N TYR A 359 -6.40 11.66 7.29
CA TYR A 359 -7.76 12.16 7.24
C TYR A 359 -8.72 10.99 7.43
N ILE A 360 -9.55 11.03 8.47
CA ILE A 360 -10.53 9.97 8.73
C ILE A 360 -11.92 10.57 8.90
N GLU A 361 -12.87 10.07 8.13
CA GLU A 361 -14.28 10.50 8.18
C GLU A 361 -15.27 9.36 7.94
N SER A 362 -16.55 9.60 8.27
CA SER A 362 -17.66 8.69 7.90
C SER A 362 -17.47 7.23 8.37
N ILE A 363 -16.74 7.04 9.48
CA ILE A 363 -16.51 5.75 10.14
C ILE A 363 -17.67 5.45 11.09
N THR A 364 -18.09 4.19 11.19
CA THR A 364 -19.33 3.83 11.92
C THR A 364 -19.10 3.45 13.38
N ARG A 365 -17.86 3.11 13.79
CA ARG A 365 -17.50 2.74 15.17
C ARG A 365 -16.38 3.60 15.76
N VAL A 366 -15.13 3.46 15.33
CA VAL A 366 -13.99 4.17 15.94
C VAL A 366 -12.87 4.46 14.93
N ALA A 367 -12.24 5.63 15.03
CA ALA A 367 -11.19 6.05 14.10
C ALA A 367 -9.90 5.25 14.29
N TYR A 368 -9.46 5.15 15.55
CA TYR A 368 -8.26 4.40 15.88
C TYR A 368 -8.48 3.42 17.04
N THR A 369 -8.07 2.16 16.85
CA THR A 369 -8.19 1.09 17.85
C THR A 369 -6.82 0.51 18.15
N HIS A 370 -6.41 0.46 19.42
CA HIS A 370 -5.06 0.03 19.80
C HIS A 370 -5.04 -0.93 20.98
N ILE A 371 -4.24 -1.99 20.84
CA ILE A 371 -4.02 -2.99 21.89
C ILE A 371 -2.52 -3.27 21.99
N ASN A 372 -1.95 -3.18 23.19
CA ASN A 372 -0.55 -3.52 23.48
C ASN A 372 0.46 -2.81 22.55
N CYS A 373 0.26 -1.54 22.21
CA CYS A 373 1.13 -0.77 21.29
C CYS A 373 2.04 0.22 22.06
N PRO A 374 3.11 -0.20 22.76
CA PRO A 374 3.95 0.67 23.59
C PRO A 374 4.90 1.60 22.81
N HIS A 375 5.05 1.40 21.49
CA HIS A 375 6.04 2.06 20.64
C HIS A 375 5.42 2.79 19.44
N LEU A 376 4.13 3.12 19.51
CA LEU A 376 3.38 3.75 18.43
C LEU A 376 3.29 5.27 18.68
N ASP A 377 3.85 6.06 17.76
CA ASP A 377 3.84 7.53 17.82
C ASP A 377 2.70 8.12 16.98
N TYR A 378 1.94 9.08 17.53
CA TYR A 378 0.77 9.67 16.85
C TYR A 378 0.90 11.16 16.61
N ARG A 379 0.76 11.57 15.35
CA ARG A 379 0.50 12.97 14.99
C ARG A 379 -0.82 13.05 14.27
N LEU A 380 -1.90 13.22 15.04
CA LEU A 380 -3.24 13.27 14.49
C LEU A 380 -3.41 14.57 13.70
N GLY A 381 -3.80 14.41 12.43
CA GLY A 381 -4.13 15.51 11.53
C GLY A 381 -5.63 15.85 11.59
N TYR A 382 -6.22 16.18 10.44
CA TYR A 382 -7.63 16.51 10.35
C TYR A 382 -8.52 15.28 10.58
N LEU A 383 -9.52 15.43 11.44
CA LEU A 383 -10.45 14.37 11.78
C LEU A 383 -11.87 14.91 11.83
N ALA A 384 -12.79 14.28 11.08
CA ALA A 384 -14.20 14.64 11.07
C ALA A 384 -15.07 13.40 11.28
N ILE A 385 -15.42 13.11 12.54
CA ILE A 385 -16.24 11.94 12.87
C ILE A 385 -17.40 12.35 13.77
N PRO A 386 -18.53 12.79 13.17
CA PRO A 386 -19.72 13.16 13.93
C PRO A 386 -20.22 12.00 14.78
N ASP A 387 -20.50 12.27 16.06
CA ASP A 387 -21.14 11.37 17.04
C ASP A 387 -20.43 10.02 17.30
N LYS A 388 -19.11 9.91 17.06
CA LYS A 388 -18.32 8.69 17.33
C LYS A 388 -17.06 8.96 18.16
N PRO A 389 -16.56 7.93 18.87
CA PRO A 389 -15.27 8.02 19.56
C PRO A 389 -14.10 8.14 18.58
N LEU A 390 -13.13 9.00 18.93
CA LEU A 390 -11.87 9.16 18.22
C LEU A 390 -10.98 7.92 18.39
N LEU A 391 -10.80 7.49 19.65
CA LEU A 391 -9.84 6.48 20.05
C LEU A 391 -10.51 5.38 20.88
N ASP A 392 -10.04 4.15 20.73
CA ASP A 392 -10.20 3.08 21.71
C ASP A 392 -8.81 2.55 22.07
N LEU A 393 -8.34 2.90 23.27
CA LEU A 393 -6.95 2.72 23.72
C LEU A 393 -6.81 1.59 24.76
N HIS A 394 -7.71 0.61 24.76
CA HIS A 394 -7.67 -0.49 25.70
C HIS A 394 -6.35 -1.29 25.61
N GLY A 395 -5.51 -1.23 26.65
CA GLY A 395 -4.19 -1.89 26.67
C GLY A 395 -3.07 -1.08 26.00
N PHE A 396 -3.29 0.19 25.69
CA PHE A 396 -2.24 1.10 25.23
C PHE A 396 -1.38 1.55 26.42
N SER A 397 -0.20 0.97 26.64
CA SER A 397 0.53 1.20 27.90
C SER A 397 1.30 2.52 27.96
N ARG A 398 1.82 3.02 26.83
CA ARG A 398 2.69 4.23 26.74
C ARG A 398 2.62 4.87 25.36
N GLY A 399 2.74 6.20 25.28
CA GLY A 399 2.88 6.93 24.01
C GLY A 399 2.55 8.42 24.12
N SER A 400 2.79 9.15 23.03
CA SER A 400 2.41 10.56 22.89
C SER A 400 1.43 10.75 21.75
N ILE A 401 0.36 11.52 21.99
CA ILE A 401 -0.61 11.91 20.96
C ILE A 401 -0.52 13.41 20.77
N TYR A 402 -0.16 13.82 19.56
CA TYR A 402 -0.13 15.22 19.15
C TYR A 402 -1.38 15.54 18.32
N PHE A 403 -2.16 16.52 18.75
CA PHE A 403 -3.28 17.06 17.97
C PHE A 403 -2.78 18.23 17.13
N GLY A 404 -2.77 18.11 15.81
CA GLY A 404 -2.34 19.18 14.89
C GLY A 404 -3.50 19.72 14.06
N GLY A 405 -3.85 21.01 14.21
CA GLY A 405 -4.74 21.73 13.29
C GLY A 405 -6.18 22.01 13.75
N LEU A 406 -7.06 22.32 12.78
CA LEU A 406 -8.48 22.69 12.94
C LEU A 406 -9.34 21.46 13.33
N ASN A 407 -9.22 21.01 14.58
CA ASN A 407 -9.98 19.87 15.12
C ASN A 407 -11.43 20.24 15.50
N GLN A 408 -12.21 20.74 14.53
CA GLN A 408 -13.50 21.39 14.79
C GLN A 408 -14.61 20.45 15.30
N LEU A 409 -14.41 19.12 15.30
CA LEU A 409 -15.46 18.14 15.62
C LEU A 409 -14.98 16.99 16.54
N LEU A 410 -13.98 17.22 17.39
CA LEU A 410 -13.57 16.21 18.36
C LEU A 410 -14.62 16.09 19.49
N LEU A 411 -15.38 15.00 19.51
CA LEU A 411 -16.50 14.81 20.44
C LEU A 411 -16.17 13.88 21.63
N SER A 412 -15.28 12.91 21.47
CA SER A 412 -14.90 11.97 22.55
C SER A 412 -13.54 11.29 22.29
N LEU A 413 -12.73 11.09 23.34
CA LEU A 413 -11.51 10.27 23.30
C LEU A 413 -11.76 8.77 23.50
N GLY A 414 -13.02 8.36 23.68
CA GLY A 414 -13.41 6.97 23.93
C GLY A 414 -12.86 6.39 25.23
N THR A 415 -12.66 5.07 25.25
CA THR A 415 -12.17 4.30 26.41
C THR A 415 -10.65 4.22 26.44
N VAL A 416 -10.07 4.48 27.62
CA VAL A 416 -8.63 4.38 27.86
C VAL A 416 -8.41 3.49 29.08
N ASP A 417 -7.38 2.64 29.01
CA ASP A 417 -6.96 1.85 30.18
C ASP A 417 -6.44 2.80 31.28
N PRO A 418 -7.02 2.78 32.50
CA PRO A 418 -6.62 3.68 33.58
C PRO A 418 -5.16 3.54 34.03
N SER A 419 -4.50 2.43 33.68
CA SER A 419 -3.10 2.16 33.99
C SER A 419 -2.11 2.70 32.94
N SER A 420 -2.62 3.21 31.81
CA SER A 420 -1.82 3.76 30.73
C SER A 420 -1.09 5.04 31.14
N ALA A 421 0.12 5.26 30.60
CA ALA A 421 0.87 6.51 30.75
C ALA A 421 0.87 7.28 29.42
N ILE A 422 -0.27 7.86 29.07
CA ILE A 422 -0.48 8.58 27.80
C ILE A 422 -0.29 10.07 28.00
N LYS A 423 0.50 10.70 27.12
CA LYS A 423 0.63 12.16 27.07
C LYS A 423 -0.11 12.73 25.87
N LEU A 424 -1.05 13.64 26.12
CA LEU A 424 -1.71 14.42 25.06
C LEU A 424 -1.05 15.79 24.94
N TYR A 425 -0.82 16.24 23.71
CA TYR A 425 -0.26 17.56 23.40
C TYR A 425 -1.19 18.32 22.46
N ASN A 426 -1.32 19.63 22.66
CA ASN A 426 -2.10 20.55 21.82
C ASN A 426 -3.60 20.19 21.72
N LEU A 427 -4.20 19.67 22.80
CA LEU A 427 -5.63 19.35 22.84
C LEU A 427 -6.47 20.63 22.59
N PRO A 428 -7.48 20.61 21.70
CA PRO A 428 -8.35 21.77 21.51
C PRO A 428 -9.21 22.00 22.76
N ASP A 429 -9.31 23.26 23.22
CA ASP A 429 -10.24 23.68 24.28
C ASP A 429 -11.70 23.46 23.84
N ALA A 430 -12.22 22.24 23.99
CA ALA A 430 -13.56 21.86 23.52
C ALA A 430 -14.46 21.22 24.60
N GLY A 431 -14.15 21.37 25.90
CA GLY A 431 -14.97 20.76 26.96
C GLY A 431 -14.97 19.22 26.90
N LEU A 432 -13.92 18.64 26.32
CA LEU A 432 -13.76 17.21 26.11
C LEU A 432 -13.59 16.49 27.45
N PHE A 433 -14.34 15.42 27.68
CA PHE A 433 -14.13 14.55 28.83
C PHE A 433 -12.78 13.83 28.67
N ILE A 434 -11.87 14.01 29.63
CA ILE A 434 -10.56 13.35 29.67
C ILE A 434 -10.66 12.13 30.59
N PRO A 435 -10.54 10.89 30.07
CA PRO A 435 -10.52 9.69 30.88
C PRO A 435 -9.39 9.68 31.93
N LYS A 436 -9.63 9.00 33.06
CA LYS A 436 -8.62 8.77 34.10
C LYS A 436 -7.46 7.96 33.53
N GLY A 437 -6.22 8.37 33.78
CA GLY A 437 -5.00 7.74 33.22
C GLY A 437 -4.32 8.54 32.10
N ILE A 438 -4.89 9.68 31.70
CA ILE A 438 -4.30 10.56 30.69
C ILE A 438 -3.66 11.78 31.34
N GLU A 439 -2.39 12.04 31.03
CA GLU A 439 -1.71 13.29 31.36
C GLU A 439 -1.85 14.27 30.19
N VAL A 440 -2.45 15.43 30.43
CA VAL A 440 -2.40 16.54 29.46
C VAL A 440 -1.04 17.23 29.64
N ALA A 441 -0.13 16.98 28.70
CA ALA A 441 1.10 17.71 28.60
C ALA A 441 0.82 19.05 27.88
N GLY A 442 1.47 20.13 28.29
CA GLY A 442 1.22 21.47 27.73
C GLY A 442 1.52 21.61 26.24
N PHE A 443 1.43 22.84 25.71
CA PHE A 443 1.83 23.16 24.34
C PHE A 443 3.30 22.81 24.09
N TYR A 444 3.62 22.38 22.87
CA TYR A 444 4.99 22.02 22.45
C TYR A 444 5.97 23.19 22.77
N GLU A 445 6.88 22.99 23.73
CA GLU A 445 7.91 23.97 24.06
C GLU A 445 9.07 23.86 23.07
N THR A 446 9.32 24.92 22.29
CA THR A 446 10.55 25.04 21.49
C THR A 446 11.28 26.29 21.96
N THR A 447 12.51 26.12 22.45
CA THR A 447 13.39 27.25 22.78
C THR A 447 13.86 27.91 21.49
N VAL A 448 13.65 29.22 21.32
CA VAL A 448 14.03 29.95 20.10
C VAL A 448 14.94 31.13 20.47
N SER A 449 16.09 31.26 19.80
CA SER A 449 16.92 32.46 19.80
C SER A 449 16.94 33.09 18.41
N GLY A 450 16.63 34.38 18.29
CA GLY A 450 16.70 35.12 17.02
C GLY A 450 15.34 35.53 16.44
N ASP A 451 15.33 35.91 15.16
CA ASP A 451 14.16 36.46 14.45
C ASP A 451 13.02 35.43 14.33
N ILE A 452 11.88 35.75 14.94
CA ILE A 452 10.69 34.90 15.02
C ILE A 452 10.05 34.67 13.64
N HIS A 453 10.25 35.59 12.69
CA HIS A 453 9.67 35.47 11.34
C HIS A 453 10.30 34.32 10.55
N ALA A 454 11.58 33.99 10.81
CA ALA A 454 12.24 32.81 10.23
C ALA A 454 11.86 31.49 10.93
N ALA A 455 11.40 31.56 12.19
CA ALA A 455 11.06 30.40 13.01
C ALA A 455 9.60 29.91 12.81
N LEU A 456 8.72 30.77 12.29
CA LEU A 456 7.31 30.47 12.01
C LEU A 456 7.12 30.14 10.53
N LYS A 457 7.16 28.84 10.16
CA LYS A 457 6.65 28.41 8.85
C LYS A 457 5.11 28.52 8.83
N PRO A 458 4.47 28.86 7.70
CA PRO A 458 3.04 29.19 7.62
C PRO A 458 2.04 28.08 8.03
N TYR A 459 2.52 26.87 8.38
CA TYR A 459 1.69 25.72 8.73
C TYR A 459 1.88 25.22 10.18
N GLN A 460 2.57 25.96 11.05
CA GLN A 460 2.75 25.58 12.45
C GLN A 460 1.84 26.42 13.36
N ILE A 461 0.77 25.80 13.88
CA ILE A 461 -0.19 26.42 14.80
C ILE A 461 0.10 25.94 16.23
N ASP A 462 -0.13 26.80 17.22
CA ASP A 462 -0.07 26.55 18.68
C ASP A 462 1.32 26.18 19.25
N LYS A 463 2.23 27.17 19.28
CA LYS A 463 3.50 27.10 20.01
C LYS A 463 3.53 28.05 21.21
N LYS A 464 4.07 27.56 22.33
CA LYS A 464 4.54 28.40 23.43
C LYS A 464 5.98 28.80 23.13
N LEU A 465 6.22 30.09 22.85
CA LEU A 465 7.56 30.63 22.62
C LEU A 465 8.08 31.27 23.92
N ILE A 466 9.29 30.89 24.34
CA ILE A 466 10.01 31.51 25.45
C ILE A 466 11.14 32.36 24.86
N ALA A 467 11.03 33.67 25.03
CA ALA A 467 12.05 34.62 24.61
C ALA A 467 13.21 34.62 25.60
N ILE A 468 14.43 34.30 25.13
CA ILE A 468 15.66 34.36 25.93
C ILE A 468 16.47 35.66 25.67
N SER A 469 15.95 36.54 24.81
CA SER A 469 16.48 37.88 24.51
C SER A 469 15.36 38.78 23.95
N ASP A 470 15.64 40.08 23.81
CA ASP A 470 14.69 41.06 23.24
C ASP A 470 14.27 40.68 21.81
N ILE A 471 12.98 40.88 21.50
CA ILE A 471 12.34 40.58 20.21
C ILE A 471 12.01 41.90 19.50
N SER A 472 12.35 42.01 18.21
CA SER A 472 11.90 43.10 17.34
C SER A 472 10.78 42.60 16.42
N LEU A 473 9.66 43.33 16.34
CA LEU A 473 8.56 43.03 15.43
C LEU A 473 8.58 44.01 14.26
N ALA A 474 8.62 43.50 13.02
CA ALA A 474 8.38 44.31 11.83
C ALA A 474 6.87 44.53 11.69
N SER A 475 6.44 45.78 11.64
CA SER A 475 5.06 46.13 11.32
C SER A 475 4.79 45.77 9.87
N ASP A 476 3.78 44.95 9.62
CA ASP A 476 2.58 45.32 8.85
C ASP A 476 1.66 44.10 8.85
N ASP A 477 0.36 44.35 9.09
CA ASP A 477 -0.74 43.38 9.28
C ASP A 477 -0.75 42.61 10.61
N ILE A 478 -1.68 42.97 11.51
CA ILE A 478 -2.50 42.04 12.31
C ILE A 478 -3.51 42.85 13.15
N ASN A 479 -4.80 42.51 13.02
CA ASN A 479 -5.92 43.03 13.81
C ASN A 479 -6.39 41.95 14.80
N LEU A 480 -6.23 42.17 16.11
CA LEU A 480 -6.64 41.22 17.16
C LEU A 480 -7.49 41.91 18.23
N SER A 481 -8.73 41.46 18.38
CA SER A 481 -9.64 41.91 19.42
C SER A 481 -9.31 41.25 20.77
N LYS A 482 -9.12 42.09 21.79
CA LYS A 482 -9.17 41.81 23.25
C LYS A 482 -7.92 41.16 23.88
N THR A 483 -6.82 41.91 24.00
CA THR A 483 -6.16 42.32 25.28
C THR A 483 -4.90 43.13 24.92
N VAL A 484 -4.74 44.31 25.54
CA VAL A 484 -3.70 45.36 25.33
C VAL A 484 -3.96 46.31 24.14
N VAL A 485 -4.09 47.61 24.46
CA VAL A 485 -4.20 48.72 23.50
C VAL A 485 -2.94 49.59 23.64
N ILE A 486 -2.16 49.73 22.57
CA ILE A 486 -1.13 50.78 22.45
C ILE A 486 -1.58 51.71 21.32
N ARG A 487 -1.69 53.01 21.61
CA ARG A 487 -2.09 54.02 20.62
C ARG A 487 -0.88 54.55 19.87
N ASN A 488 -1.15 55.00 18.65
CA ASN A 488 -0.21 55.57 17.70
C ASN A 488 0.54 56.79 18.28
N GLY A 489 1.84 56.89 18.01
CA GLY A 489 2.64 58.10 18.22
C GLY A 489 3.45 58.19 19.52
N THR A 490 4.37 57.27 19.77
CA THR A 490 5.67 57.53 20.44
C THR A 490 6.58 56.32 20.26
N SER A 491 7.80 56.56 19.76
CA SER A 491 8.84 55.55 19.63
C SER A 491 9.15 54.95 21.00
N GLY A 492 8.80 53.67 21.20
CA GLY A 492 9.08 52.97 22.45
C GLY A 492 9.45 51.52 22.18
N GLN A 493 10.68 51.15 22.56
CA GLN A 493 11.04 49.75 22.77
C GLN A 493 10.15 49.18 23.87
N ILE A 494 9.53 48.02 23.62
CA ILE A 494 8.83 47.25 24.65
C ILE A 494 9.81 46.17 25.11
N ASN A 495 10.52 46.43 26.21
CA ASN A 495 11.39 45.44 26.84
C ASN A 495 10.51 44.34 27.45
N PHE A 496 10.59 43.12 26.91
CA PHE A 496 9.99 41.95 27.54
C PHE A 496 11.00 41.39 28.54
N LEU A 497 10.63 41.33 29.82
CA LEU A 497 11.40 40.55 30.78
C LEU A 497 11.37 39.06 30.37
N PRO A 498 12.48 38.30 30.51
CA PRO A 498 12.68 36.94 29.98
C PRO A 498 11.77 35.84 30.59
N THR A 499 10.67 36.20 31.24
CA THR A 499 9.77 35.31 31.97
C THR A 499 8.31 35.35 31.49
N LYS A 500 7.98 36.07 30.41
CA LYS A 500 6.60 36.12 29.88
C LYS A 500 6.40 35.31 28.60
N HIS A 501 5.28 34.58 28.56
CA HIS A 501 4.89 33.67 27.49
C HIS A 501 4.20 34.44 26.35
N ILE A 502 4.49 34.08 25.10
CA ILE A 502 3.78 34.58 23.91
C ILE A 502 2.87 33.47 23.37
N PHE A 503 1.60 33.78 23.18
CA PHE A 503 0.62 32.91 22.52
C PHE A 503 0.31 33.46 21.14
N TYR A 504 0.62 32.70 20.09
CA TYR A 504 0.31 33.06 18.70
C TYR A 504 -0.87 32.22 18.20
N ARG A 505 -1.95 32.87 17.75
CA ARG A 505 -3.12 32.21 17.17
C ARG A 505 -3.45 32.86 15.83
N ASN A 506 -3.25 32.13 14.73
CA ASN A 506 -3.65 32.61 13.41
C ASN A 506 -5.16 32.36 13.25
N ARG A 507 -5.96 33.42 13.08
CA ARG A 507 -7.36 33.28 12.65
C ARG A 507 -7.41 33.52 11.14
N PRO A 508 -7.84 32.54 10.33
CA PRO A 508 -8.19 32.86 8.96
C PRO A 508 -9.43 33.77 8.95
N PHE A 509 -9.37 34.83 8.14
CA PHE A 509 -10.55 35.54 7.71
C PHE A 509 -11.25 34.68 6.65
N PHE A 510 -12.48 34.28 6.98
CA PHE A 510 -13.47 33.55 6.18
C PHE A 510 -13.19 32.10 5.84
#